data_AF-A0A936MEH1-F1
#
_entry.id   AF-A0A936MEH1-F1
#
_cell.length_a   1.000
_cell.length_b   1.000
_cell.length_c   1.000
_cell.angle_alpha   90.00
_cell.angle_beta   90.00
_cell.angle_gamma   90.00
#
_symmetry.space_group_name_H-M   'P 1'
#
loop_
_entity.id
_entity.type
_entity.pdbx_description
1 polymer ?
#
loop_
_entity_poly.entity_id
_entity_poly.type
_entity_poly.pdbx_seq_one_letter_code
_entity_poly.pdbx_strand_id
1 'polypeptide(L)'
;MKIHTVEILEEVLEPKIYYVQKLEERVNILSEYPYSIIAEGLYNEFDSLDSWIAHHYEADTIKNIFYRKTGYDYGFAEYFTKEKSIEEKLRFIFTNSYFERRDFDWESKRH
;
A
#
# COMPACT_ATOMS: atom_id res chain seq x y z
N MET A 1 -2.75 -7.54 -6.05
CA MET A 1 -1.53 -6.83 -5.61
C MET A 1 -0.37 -7.77 -5.25
N LYS A 2 0.89 -7.31 -5.35
CA LYS A 2 2.11 -8.01 -4.87
C LYS A 2 2.90 -7.15 -3.88
N ILE A 3 3.76 -7.76 -3.05
CA ILE A 3 4.57 -7.05 -2.05
C ILE A 3 6.05 -7.03 -2.44
N HIS A 4 6.71 -5.89 -2.25
CA HIS A 4 8.10 -5.66 -2.65
C HIS A 4 8.97 -5.08 -1.53
N THR A 5 10.28 -5.12 -1.76
CA THR A 5 11.30 -4.40 -0.97
C THR A 5 11.65 -3.07 -1.65
N VAL A 6 12.30 -2.17 -0.91
CA VAL A 6 12.70 -0.86 -1.43
C VAL A 6 13.75 -0.97 -2.55
N GLU A 7 14.61 -1.98 -2.51
CA GLU A 7 15.62 -2.26 -3.53
C GLU A 7 14.98 -2.44 -4.91
N ILE A 8 13.83 -3.12 -4.97
CA ILE A 8 13.09 -3.30 -6.22
C ILE A 8 12.59 -1.95 -6.76
N LEU A 9 12.21 -1.00 -5.89
CA LEU A 9 11.80 0.34 -6.33
C LEU A 9 12.94 1.11 -6.99
N GLU A 10 14.17 0.99 -6.48
CA GLU A 10 15.37 1.62 -7.06
C GLU A 10 15.65 1.12 -8.48
N GLU A 11 15.40 -0.17 -8.72
CA GLU A 11 15.64 -0.81 -10.02
C GLU A 11 14.56 -0.47 -11.07
N VAL A 12 13.30 -0.31 -10.65
CA VAL A 12 12.15 -0.23 -11.57
C VAL A 12 11.62 1.18 -11.84
N LEU A 13 12.04 2.19 -11.07
CA LEU A 13 11.50 3.55 -11.18
C LEU A 13 12.43 4.50 -11.96
N GLU A 14 11.98 4.92 -13.15
CA GLU A 14 12.53 6.05 -13.91
C GLU A 14 11.47 7.17 -14.00
N PRO A 15 11.83 8.49 -13.90
CA PRO A 15 13.17 9.07 -13.80
C PRO A 15 13.63 9.37 -12.36
N LYS A 16 14.95 9.30 -12.14
CA LYS A 16 15.63 9.47 -10.84
C LYS A 16 15.21 10.69 -10.01
N ILE A 17 14.83 11.82 -10.62
CA ILE A 17 14.55 13.07 -9.89
C ILE A 17 13.28 12.97 -9.03
N TYR A 18 12.19 12.41 -9.57
CA TYR A 18 10.95 12.21 -8.81
C TYR A 18 11.15 11.18 -7.70
N TYR A 19 11.97 10.16 -7.99
CA TYR A 19 12.33 9.12 -7.04
C TYR A 19 13.14 9.66 -5.85
N VAL A 20 14.11 10.56 -6.08
CA VAL A 20 14.93 11.16 -5.01
C VAL A 20 14.08 11.97 -4.02
N GLN A 21 13.13 12.79 -4.48
CA GLN A 21 12.24 13.53 -3.58
C GLN A 21 11.38 12.60 -2.73
N LYS A 22 10.92 11.50 -3.33
CA LYS A 22 10.12 10.48 -2.65
C LYS A 22 10.95 9.69 -1.63
N LEU A 23 12.26 9.53 -1.84
CA LEU A 23 13.17 8.94 -0.85
C LEU A 23 13.36 9.84 0.38
N GLU A 24 13.50 11.14 0.20
CA GLU A 24 13.59 12.08 1.34
C GLU A 24 12.29 12.09 2.14
N GLU A 25 11.14 12.14 1.44
CA GLU A 25 9.81 12.00 2.05
C GLU A 25 9.70 10.67 2.83
N ARG A 26 10.15 9.56 2.24
CA ARG A 26 10.16 8.24 2.87
C ARG A 26 10.99 8.22 4.15
N VAL A 27 12.21 8.77 4.13
CA VAL A 27 13.09 8.82 5.32
C VAL A 27 12.42 9.60 6.46
N ASN A 28 11.79 10.72 6.14
CA ASN A 28 11.06 11.51 7.14
C ASN A 28 9.88 10.73 7.73
N ILE A 29 9.07 10.08 6.90
CA ILE A 29 7.94 9.28 7.38
C ILE A 29 8.40 8.10 8.23
N LEU A 30 9.47 7.40 7.85
CA LEU A 30 9.99 6.26 8.62
C LEU A 30 10.49 6.63 10.02
N SER A 31 10.86 7.90 10.25
CA SER A 31 11.24 8.36 11.58
C SER A 31 10.05 8.33 12.57
N GLU A 32 8.83 8.48 12.06
CA GLU A 32 7.59 8.46 12.85
C GLU A 32 6.78 7.17 12.69
N TYR A 33 6.88 6.52 11.53
CA TYR A 33 6.13 5.33 11.11
C TYR A 33 7.11 4.22 10.70
N PRO A 34 7.71 3.50 11.66
CA PRO A 34 8.85 2.61 11.39
C PRO A 34 8.51 1.36 10.59
N TYR A 35 7.22 1.02 10.44
CA TYR A 35 6.79 -0.16 9.70
C TYR A 35 6.23 0.26 8.35
N SER A 36 6.63 -0.43 7.28
CA SER A 36 6.19 -0.11 5.92
C SER A 36 6.03 -1.34 5.05
N ILE A 37 5.12 -1.25 4.07
CA ILE A 37 4.89 -2.26 3.03
C ILE A 37 4.76 -1.57 1.69
N ILE A 38 5.52 -2.07 0.72
CA ILE A 38 5.42 -1.65 -0.67
C ILE A 38 4.51 -2.62 -1.40
N ALA A 39 3.47 -2.08 -2.02
CA ALA A 39 2.49 -2.79 -2.83
C ALA A 39 2.64 -2.43 -4.32
N GLU A 40 2.66 -3.45 -5.18
CA GLU A 40 2.56 -3.34 -6.63
C GLU A 40 1.14 -3.73 -7.08
N GLY A 41 0.46 -2.86 -7.82
CA GLY A 41 -0.93 -3.06 -8.24
C GLY A 41 -1.41 -2.09 -9.31
N LEU A 42 -2.65 -2.25 -9.76
CA LEU A 42 -3.36 -1.33 -10.65
C LEU A 42 -3.83 -0.08 -9.89
N TYR A 43 -3.97 1.05 -10.60
CA TYR A 43 -4.47 2.28 -10.00
C TYR A 43 -5.83 2.12 -9.29
N ASN A 44 -6.75 1.38 -9.90
CA ASN A 44 -8.05 1.10 -9.31
C ASN A 44 -7.99 0.16 -8.09
N GLU A 45 -6.97 -0.71 -8.00
CA GLU A 45 -6.71 -1.52 -6.79
C GLU A 45 -6.28 -0.60 -5.64
N PHE A 46 -5.44 0.40 -5.91
CA PHE A 46 -5.01 1.38 -4.91
C PHE A 46 -6.15 2.29 -4.45
N ASP A 47 -6.99 2.80 -5.35
CA ASP A 47 -8.16 3.62 -4.96
C ASP A 47 -9.12 2.86 -4.03
N SER A 48 -9.35 1.58 -4.33
CA SER A 48 -10.20 0.70 -3.52
C SER A 48 -9.59 0.45 -2.14
N LEU A 49 -8.26 0.27 -2.10
CA LEU A 49 -7.52 0.02 -0.87
C LEU A 49 -7.45 1.26 0.02
N ASP A 50 -7.15 2.43 -0.53
CA ASP A 50 -7.12 3.70 0.21
C ASP A 50 -8.50 3.99 0.83
N SER A 51 -9.56 3.71 0.07
CA SER A 51 -10.94 3.77 0.58
C SER A 51 -11.16 2.81 1.74
N TRP A 52 -10.73 1.55 1.61
CA TRP A 52 -10.85 0.57 2.69
C TRP A 52 -10.08 1.00 3.95
N ILE A 53 -8.84 1.48 3.80
CA ILE A 53 -8.00 1.98 4.91
C ILE A 53 -8.70 3.11 5.64
N ALA A 54 -9.25 4.10 4.90
CA ALA A 54 -9.95 5.24 5.48
C ALA A 54 -11.23 4.86 6.25
N HIS A 55 -11.87 3.73 5.93
CA HIS A 55 -13.03 3.23 6.66
C HIS A 55 -12.67 2.44 7.92
N HIS A 56 -11.47 1.85 7.99
CA HIS A 56 -11.08 0.92 9.05
C HIS A 56 -10.11 1.51 10.06
N TYR A 57 -9.42 2.59 9.72
CA TYR A 57 -8.44 3.24 10.57
C TYR A 57 -8.71 4.73 10.68
N GLU A 58 -8.35 5.30 11.84
CA GLU A 58 -8.40 6.75 12.02
C GLU A 58 -7.42 7.46 11.08
N ALA A 59 -7.71 8.71 10.77
CA ALA A 59 -6.79 9.57 10.04
C ALA A 59 -5.41 9.58 10.73
N ASP A 60 -4.34 9.64 9.94
CA ASP A 60 -2.94 9.62 10.39
C ASP A 60 -2.43 8.29 10.98
N THR A 61 -3.25 7.24 11.07
CA THR A 61 -2.80 5.89 11.47
C THR A 61 -1.87 5.27 10.42
N ILE A 62 -2.22 5.47 9.15
CA ILE A 62 -1.45 4.98 8.00
C ILE A 62 -1.13 6.18 7.11
N LYS A 63 0.14 6.30 6.74
CA LYS A 63 0.60 7.23 5.70
C LYS A 63 0.92 6.44 4.44
N ASN A 64 0.84 7.05 3.27
CA ASN A 64 1.26 6.39 2.03
C ASN A 64 2.06 7.33 1.13
N ILE A 65 3.00 6.75 0.39
CA ILE A 65 3.68 7.39 -0.72
C ILE A 65 3.30 6.64 -2.00
N PHE A 66 2.77 7.40 -2.97
CA PHE A 66 2.53 6.87 -4.31
C PHE A 66 3.73 7.11 -5.24
N TYR A 67 4.41 6.03 -5.61
CA TYR A 67 5.53 6.05 -6.56
C TYR A 67 4.97 5.91 -7.98
N ARG A 68 4.71 7.07 -8.61
CA ARG A 68 4.05 7.19 -9.91
C ARG A 68 4.95 6.73 -11.07
N LYS A 69 4.90 5.42 -11.34
CA LYS A 69 4.68 4.76 -12.64
C LYS A 69 5.59 4.90 -13.88
N THR A 70 5.86 3.70 -14.41
CA THR A 70 6.14 3.33 -15.80
C THR A 70 4.97 3.66 -16.76
N GLY A 71 5.06 3.38 -18.07
CA GLY A 71 4.08 3.85 -19.09
C GLY A 71 2.73 3.12 -19.27
N TYR A 72 2.09 2.58 -18.22
CA TYR A 72 0.84 1.76 -18.28
C TYR A 72 -0.19 2.13 -17.17
N ASP A 73 -1.12 1.26 -16.71
CA ASP A 73 -2.07 1.52 -15.58
C ASP A 73 -1.85 0.77 -14.22
N TYR A 74 -0.75 0.02 -14.04
CA TYR A 74 -0.15 -0.46 -12.76
C TYR A 74 0.69 0.57 -11.96
N GLY A 75 1.30 0.30 -10.81
CA GLY A 75 2.18 1.23 -10.09
C GLY A 75 2.67 0.67 -8.75
N PHE A 76 3.42 1.48 -7.99
CA PHE A 76 3.88 1.12 -6.64
C PHE A 76 3.40 2.14 -5.60
N ALA A 77 2.92 1.65 -4.47
CA ALA A 77 2.56 2.46 -3.31
C ALA A 77 3.21 1.87 -2.07
N GLU A 78 3.80 2.69 -1.21
CA GLU A 78 4.28 2.25 0.11
C GLU A 78 3.37 2.81 1.19
N TYR A 79 2.93 1.93 2.08
CA TYR A 79 2.08 2.24 3.21
C TYR A 79 2.91 2.14 4.48
N PHE A 80 2.82 3.14 5.34
CA PHE A 80 3.61 3.30 6.56
C PHE A 80 2.68 3.32 7.78
N THR A 81 3.09 2.66 8.85
CA THR A 81 2.33 2.60 10.11
C THR A 81 3.27 2.60 11.32
N LYS A 82 2.73 3.03 12.47
CA LYS A 82 3.41 2.97 13.77
C LYS A 82 3.33 1.60 14.42
N GLU A 83 2.37 0.78 14.01
CA GLU A 83 2.06 -0.50 14.65
C GLU A 83 2.37 -1.68 13.73
N LYS A 84 3.22 -2.59 14.21
CA LYS A 84 3.55 -3.81 13.49
C LYS A 84 2.32 -4.69 13.20
N SER A 85 1.34 -4.70 14.10
CA SER A 85 0.08 -5.43 13.93
C SER A 85 -0.74 -4.94 12.72
N ILE A 86 -0.69 -3.64 12.44
CA ILE A 86 -1.37 -3.03 11.29
C ILE A 86 -0.60 -3.37 10.01
N GLU A 87 0.74 -3.32 10.06
CA GLU A 87 1.60 -3.78 8.97
C GLU A 87 1.26 -5.23 8.59
N GLU A 88 1.26 -6.15 9.56
CA GLU A 88 0.94 -7.56 9.33
C GLU A 88 -0.45 -7.77 8.71
N LYS A 89 -1.46 -6.98 9.13
CA LYS A 89 -2.81 -7.00 8.53
C LYS A 89 -2.81 -6.50 7.09
N LEU A 90 -2.16 -5.38 6.81
CA LEU A 90 -2.05 -4.85 5.45
C LEU A 90 -1.31 -5.83 4.54
N ARG A 91 -0.21 -6.43 5.02
CA ARG A 91 0.53 -7.48 4.31
C ARG A 91 -0.36 -8.66 3.97
N PHE A 92 -1.20 -9.10 4.91
CA PHE A 92 -2.16 -10.16 4.68
C PHE A 92 -3.18 -9.77 3.60
N ILE A 93 -3.78 -8.57 3.69
CA ILE A 93 -4.74 -8.07 2.70
C ILE A 93 -4.11 -7.97 1.33
N PHE A 94 -2.90 -7.42 1.21
CA PHE A 94 -2.23 -7.23 -0.07
C PHE A 94 -1.95 -8.56 -0.76
N THR A 95 -1.51 -9.55 0.01
CA THR A 95 -1.23 -10.90 -0.46
C THR A 95 -2.50 -11.67 -0.85
N ASN A 96 -3.61 -11.43 -0.13
CA ASN A 96 -4.87 -12.16 -0.31
C ASN A 96 -5.96 -11.38 -1.05
N SER A 97 -5.67 -10.16 -1.52
CA SER A 97 -6.59 -9.25 -2.22
C SER A 97 -7.21 -9.83 -3.51
N TYR A 98 -6.68 -10.96 -4.01
CA TYR A 98 -7.26 -11.74 -5.12
C TYR A 98 -8.38 -12.72 -4.72
N PHE A 99 -8.68 -12.91 -3.43
CA PHE A 99 -9.70 -13.86 -2.96
C PHE A 99 -11.05 -13.24 -2.54
N GLU A 100 -11.16 -11.92 -2.38
CA GLU A 100 -12.41 -11.28 -1.93
C GLU A 100 -13.37 -10.84 -3.06
N ARG A 101 -13.25 -11.40 -4.27
CA ARG A 101 -14.31 -11.28 -5.29
C ARG A 101 -15.28 -12.46 -5.34
N ARG A 102 -15.22 -13.43 -4.42
CA ARG A 102 -16.21 -14.52 -4.41
C ARG A 102 -16.86 -14.90 -3.08
N ASP A 103 -16.28 -14.63 -1.91
CA ASP A 103 -16.80 -15.25 -0.68
C ASP A 103 -17.14 -14.30 0.49
N PHE A 104 -17.15 -12.98 0.31
CA PHE A 104 -17.60 -12.06 1.37
C PHE A 104 -19.06 -11.63 1.19
N ASP A 105 -19.94 -12.62 1.14
CA ASP A 105 -21.38 -12.44 1.34
C ASP A 105 -21.67 -12.50 2.85
N TRP A 106 -21.57 -11.37 3.55
CA TRP A 106 -21.87 -11.26 4.99
C TRP A 106 -23.39 -11.28 5.28
N GLU A 107 -24.26 -11.35 4.27
CA GLU A 107 -25.71 -11.28 4.45
C GLU A 107 -26.47 -12.58 4.10
N SER A 108 -26.15 -13.70 4.74
CA SER A 108 -27.11 -14.82 4.94
C SER A 108 -26.46 -15.87 5.84
N LYS A 109 -26.64 -15.93 7.16
CA LYS A 109 -27.88 -16.35 7.82
C LYS A 109 -27.75 -16.04 9.31
N ARG A 110 -28.40 -14.98 9.75
CA ARG A 110 -29.04 -14.94 11.07
C ARG A 110 -30.54 -14.79 10.83
N HIS A 111 -31.22 -15.92 10.62
CA HIS A 111 -32.50 -16.26 11.21
C HIS A 111 -32.94 -17.66 10.77
#